data_AF-A0A9D1T761-F1
#
_entry.id   AF-A0A9D1T761-F1
#
_cell.length_a   1.000
_cell.length_b   1.000
_cell.length_c   1.000
_cell.angle_alpha   90.00
_cell.angle_beta   90.00
_cell.angle_gamma   90.00
#
_symmetry.space_group_name_H-M   'P 1'
#
loop_
_entity.id
_entity.type
_entity.pdbx_description
1 polymer ?
#
loop_
_entity_poly.entity_id
_entity_poly.type
_entity_poly.pdbx_seq_one_letter_code
_entity_poly.pdbx_strand_id
1 'polypeptide(L)'
;MEVTILKKLTTLLCALCLVFFICPVNVWAAEGTGTAAVPVWLCLPFAGLLLCIAVMPLVKGEWWDAHKPHVVILWILAMMIPFSVVYGVGEMAETVLDCAVNDYVTFIILLFGLFCVSGNITMEGDFAGSPRVNVGLLALGTILASCIGTTGASMLMVRPVLKMNSWRRRKAHVMIFFIFMVSNMGGILTPIGDPPLLMGFMRGVPFFWSLHLFPVLLFNMVILLFVFYHVDKRMYRKDIAEGRKPDISRPGTQFRIDGLHNILFLLMIVGAVILSGVLPGMNAFQDSAGNVLGIHIFRDVTLSLPSVIEIVIILAAAALSFKTTPKEIRTRNHFTWGAIQEVAVLFIGIFITMQP
;
A
#
# COMPACT_ATOMS: atom_id res chain seq x y z
N MET A 1 -17.44 -29.59 -6.21
CA MET A 1 -17.62 -28.18 -6.64
C MET A 1 -16.27 -27.51 -6.95
N GLU A 2 -15.19 -27.84 -6.23
CA GLU A 2 -13.84 -27.29 -6.43
C GLU A 2 -13.18 -27.65 -7.78
N VAL A 3 -13.32 -28.89 -8.26
CA VAL A 3 -12.67 -29.34 -9.52
C VAL A 3 -13.21 -28.61 -10.74
N THR A 4 -14.51 -28.28 -10.74
CA THR A 4 -15.17 -27.60 -11.85
C THR A 4 -14.81 -26.12 -11.91
N ILE A 5 -14.62 -25.48 -10.74
CA ILE A 5 -14.15 -24.09 -10.63
C ILE A 5 -12.68 -24.02 -11.05
N LEU A 6 -11.84 -24.95 -10.58
CA LEU A 6 -10.43 -25.03 -10.96
C LEU A 6 -10.29 -25.18 -12.48
N LYS A 7 -11.02 -26.12 -13.09
CA LYS A 7 -11.02 -26.28 -14.56
C LYS A 7 -11.47 -25.01 -15.27
N LYS A 8 -12.55 -24.35 -14.83
CA LYS A 8 -13.00 -23.09 -15.44
C LYS A 8 -11.96 -21.98 -15.32
N LEU A 9 -11.28 -21.89 -14.18
CA LEU A 9 -10.24 -20.90 -13.94
C LEU A 9 -8.98 -21.17 -14.76
N THR A 10 -8.54 -22.43 -14.84
CA THR A 10 -7.42 -22.83 -15.70
C THR A 10 -7.76 -22.61 -17.17
N THR A 11 -9.00 -22.86 -17.58
CA THR A 11 -9.46 -22.60 -18.96
C THR A 11 -9.51 -21.10 -19.25
N LEU A 12 -9.94 -20.28 -18.28
CA LEU A 12 -9.94 -18.82 -18.39
C LEU A 12 -8.51 -18.25 -18.45
N LEU A 13 -7.61 -18.74 -17.60
CA LEU A 13 -6.19 -18.38 -17.58
C LEU A 13 -5.48 -18.80 -18.85
N CYS A 14 -5.69 -20.04 -19.31
CA CYS A 14 -5.16 -20.50 -20.59
C CYS A 14 -5.73 -19.70 -21.75
N ALA A 15 -7.03 -19.35 -21.75
CA ALA A 15 -7.63 -18.52 -22.78
C ALA A 15 -7.08 -17.09 -22.77
N LEU A 16 -6.86 -16.49 -21.58
CA LEU A 16 -6.21 -15.17 -21.44
C LEU A 16 -4.76 -15.20 -21.94
N CYS A 17 -3.99 -16.24 -21.60
CA CYS A 17 -2.63 -16.43 -22.10
C CYS A 17 -2.62 -16.67 -23.61
N LEU A 18 -3.60 -17.41 -24.17
CA LEU A 18 -3.70 -17.67 -25.61
C LEU A 18 -4.09 -16.40 -26.37
N VAL A 19 -4.98 -15.58 -25.83
CA VAL A 19 -5.34 -14.25 -26.38
C VAL A 19 -4.13 -13.32 -26.34
N PHE A 20 -3.30 -13.37 -25.29
CA PHE A 20 -2.03 -12.64 -25.24
C PHE A 20 -0.99 -13.13 -26.25
N PHE A 21 -0.96 -14.44 -26.55
CA PHE A 21 -0.01 -15.03 -27.50
C PHE A 21 -0.40 -14.82 -28.97
N ILE A 22 -1.69 -14.68 -29.27
CA ILE A 22 -2.22 -14.63 -30.64
C ILE A 22 -2.44 -13.18 -31.13
N CYS A 23 -2.50 -12.21 -30.23
CA CYS A 23 -2.69 -10.81 -30.61
C CYS A 23 -1.33 -10.15 -30.87
N PRO A 24 -0.98 -9.78 -32.13
CA PRO A 24 0.20 -8.97 -32.38
C PRO A 24 -0.11 -7.55 -31.91
N VAL A 25 0.09 -7.28 -30.61
CA VAL A 25 -0.18 -5.95 -30.06
C VAL A 25 1.05 -5.09 -30.34
N ASN A 26 1.07 -4.51 -31.54
CA ASN A 26 1.82 -3.28 -31.74
C ASN A 26 1.23 -2.25 -30.77
N VAL A 27 1.86 -2.06 -29.62
CA VAL A 27 1.52 -0.97 -28.71
C VAL A 27 1.96 0.31 -29.39
N TRP A 28 0.99 1.05 -29.93
CA TRP A 28 1.19 2.44 -30.31
C TRP A 28 1.22 3.26 -29.01
N ALA A 29 2.42 3.48 -28.47
CA ALA A 29 2.63 4.57 -27.54
C ALA A 29 2.37 5.89 -28.29
N ALA A 30 1.46 6.70 -27.77
CA ALA A 30 1.26 8.06 -28.27
C ALA A 30 2.44 8.93 -27.82
N GLU A 31 3.10 9.55 -28.80
CA GLU A 31 4.25 10.48 -28.71
C GLU A 31 5.54 9.80 -28.23
N GLY A 32 6.62 9.67 -29.00
CA GLY A 32 7.24 10.61 -29.91
C GLY A 32 8.73 10.61 -29.55
N THR A 33 9.58 10.13 -30.45
CA THR A 33 11.06 10.05 -30.39
C THR A 33 11.71 8.99 -29.47
N GLY A 34 12.10 7.86 -30.08
CA GLY A 34 13.49 7.38 -29.98
C GLY A 34 13.96 6.50 -28.82
N THR A 35 13.09 5.85 -28.04
CA THR A 35 13.53 4.83 -27.06
C THR A 35 13.23 3.43 -27.56
N ALA A 36 14.22 2.52 -27.46
CA ALA A 36 14.10 1.13 -27.87
C ALA A 36 12.81 0.52 -27.31
N ALA A 37 11.96 -0.02 -28.19
CA ALA A 37 10.73 -0.68 -27.78
C ALA A 37 11.09 -1.88 -26.89
N VAL A 38 10.85 -1.75 -25.58
CA VAL A 38 11.02 -2.87 -24.65
C VAL A 38 10.14 -4.01 -25.14
N PRO A 39 10.71 -5.20 -25.42
CA PRO A 39 9.91 -6.33 -25.85
C PRO A 39 8.81 -6.65 -24.84
N VAL A 40 7.54 -6.64 -25.27
CA VAL A 40 6.35 -6.85 -24.41
C VAL A 40 6.43 -8.14 -23.58
N TRP A 41 7.15 -9.15 -24.08
CA TRP A 41 7.35 -10.40 -23.37
C TRP A 41 8.16 -10.25 -22.08
N LEU A 42 8.98 -9.19 -21.92
CA LEU A 42 9.66 -8.86 -20.66
C LEU A 42 8.71 -8.34 -19.57
N CYS A 43 7.49 -7.91 -19.94
CA CYS A 43 6.46 -7.53 -18.97
C CYS A 43 5.64 -8.74 -18.47
N LEU A 44 5.79 -9.92 -19.08
CA LEU A 44 5.07 -11.14 -18.67
C LEU A 44 5.35 -11.56 -17.22
N PRO A 45 6.59 -11.50 -16.71
CA PRO A 45 6.88 -11.84 -15.32
C PRO A 45 6.13 -10.96 -14.32
N PHE A 46 6.03 -9.65 -14.59
CA PHE A 46 5.28 -8.71 -13.76
C PHE A 46 3.79 -9.04 -13.74
N ALA A 47 3.18 -9.18 -14.92
CA ALA A 47 1.77 -9.52 -15.04
C ALA A 47 1.45 -10.89 -14.41
N GLY A 48 2.34 -11.87 -14.59
CA GLY A 48 2.25 -13.20 -14.00
C GLY A 48 2.29 -13.16 -12.48
N LEU A 49 3.21 -12.38 -11.89
CA LEU A 49 3.29 -12.18 -10.44
C LEU A 49 2.01 -11.54 -9.89
N LEU A 50 1.51 -10.47 -10.51
CA LEU A 50 0.26 -9.82 -10.08
C LEU A 50 -0.94 -10.77 -10.15
N LEU A 51 -1.02 -11.58 -11.20
CA LEU A 51 -2.07 -12.58 -11.36
C LEU A 51 -1.98 -13.67 -10.28
N CYS A 52 -0.77 -14.11 -9.93
CA CYS A 52 -0.56 -15.03 -8.82
C CYS A 52 -1.06 -14.44 -7.50
N ILE A 53 -0.71 -13.18 -7.20
CA ILE A 53 -1.15 -12.47 -5.99
C ILE A 53 -2.68 -12.33 -5.94
N ALA A 54 -3.33 -12.05 -7.08
CA ALA A 54 -4.78 -11.89 -7.13
C ALA A 54 -5.54 -13.22 -7.01
N VAL A 55 -5.02 -14.30 -7.61
CA VAL A 55 -5.76 -15.55 -7.79
C VAL A 55 -5.42 -16.61 -6.75
N MET A 56 -4.14 -16.81 -6.43
CA MET A 56 -3.69 -17.93 -5.61
C MET A 56 -4.25 -17.91 -4.18
N PRO A 57 -4.35 -16.74 -3.49
CA PRO A 57 -4.99 -16.69 -2.18
C PRO A 57 -6.47 -17.13 -2.19
N LEU A 58 -7.19 -16.87 -3.29
CA LEU A 58 -8.60 -17.23 -3.44
C LEU A 58 -8.80 -18.71 -3.77
N VAL A 59 -7.85 -19.33 -4.47
CA VAL A 59 -7.95 -20.73 -4.93
C VAL A 59 -7.36 -21.70 -3.90
N LYS A 60 -6.20 -21.38 -3.32
CA LYS A 60 -5.48 -22.21 -2.33
C LYS A 60 -4.70 -21.35 -1.34
N GLY A 61 -5.42 -20.72 -0.40
CA GLY A 61 -4.84 -19.84 0.62
C GLY A 61 -3.71 -20.48 1.45
N GLU A 62 -3.93 -21.68 2.00
CA GLU A 62 -2.92 -22.36 2.84
C GLU A 62 -1.61 -22.66 2.08
N TRP A 63 -1.73 -23.05 0.80
CA TRP A 63 -0.54 -23.28 -0.03
C TRP A 63 0.19 -21.99 -0.36
N TRP A 64 -0.57 -20.92 -0.66
CA TRP A 64 -0.02 -19.60 -0.94
C TRP A 64 0.75 -19.05 0.26
N ASP A 65 0.18 -19.13 1.46
CA ASP A 65 0.82 -18.62 2.68
C ASP A 65 2.18 -19.30 2.94
N ALA A 66 2.29 -20.59 2.62
CA ALA A 66 3.54 -21.35 2.75
C ALA A 66 4.54 -21.11 1.60
N HIS A 67 4.06 -20.90 0.36
CA HIS A 67 4.91 -20.89 -0.85
C HIS A 67 5.10 -19.51 -1.49
N LYS A 68 4.49 -18.44 -0.97
CA LYS A 68 4.62 -17.08 -1.52
C LYS A 68 6.06 -16.65 -1.83
N PRO A 69 7.10 -16.92 -1.00
CA PRO A 69 8.47 -16.49 -1.32
C PRO A 69 9.03 -17.24 -2.54
N HIS A 70 8.67 -18.52 -2.69
CA HIS A 70 9.10 -19.35 -3.81
C HIS A 70 8.48 -18.86 -5.14
N VAL A 71 7.20 -18.47 -5.11
CA VAL A 71 6.53 -17.90 -6.30
C VAL A 71 7.16 -16.57 -6.69
N VAL A 72 7.48 -15.72 -5.72
CA VAL A 72 8.18 -14.45 -5.97
C VAL A 72 9.55 -14.69 -6.60
N ILE A 73 10.36 -15.58 -6.02
CA ILE A 73 11.70 -15.91 -6.55
C ILE A 73 11.59 -16.45 -7.98
N LEU A 74 10.61 -17.31 -8.26
CA LEU A 74 10.37 -17.84 -9.60
C LEU A 74 10.13 -16.72 -10.62
N TRP A 75 9.28 -15.74 -10.30
CA TRP A 75 8.99 -14.62 -11.20
C TRP A 75 10.15 -13.63 -11.33
N ILE A 76 10.91 -13.41 -10.25
CA ILE A 76 12.15 -12.63 -10.29
C ILE A 76 13.14 -13.27 -11.28
N LEU A 77 13.38 -14.58 -11.16
CA LEU A 77 14.29 -15.30 -12.06
C LEU A 77 13.77 -15.31 -13.51
N ALA A 78 12.45 -15.42 -13.68
CA ALA A 78 11.81 -15.35 -14.99
C ALA A 78 11.97 -13.96 -15.67
N MET A 79 12.18 -12.90 -14.89
CA MET A 79 12.56 -11.58 -15.43
C MET A 79 14.08 -11.48 -15.64
N MET A 80 14.88 -11.86 -14.64
CA MET A 80 16.35 -11.68 -14.68
C MET A 80 17.02 -12.48 -15.80
N ILE A 81 16.63 -13.75 -15.99
CA ILE A 81 17.29 -14.64 -16.98
C ILE A 81 17.13 -14.06 -18.39
N PRO A 82 15.93 -13.80 -18.91
CA PRO A 82 15.81 -13.28 -20.26
C PRO A 82 16.34 -11.86 -20.42
N PHE A 83 16.19 -11.01 -19.40
CA PHE A 83 16.74 -9.65 -19.44
C PHE A 83 18.27 -9.67 -19.56
N SER A 84 18.93 -10.57 -18.83
CA SER A 84 20.39 -10.76 -18.93
C SER A 84 20.85 -11.28 -20.30
N VAL A 85 20.01 -12.03 -21.03
CA VAL A 85 20.31 -12.53 -22.38
C VAL A 85 20.18 -11.41 -23.42
N VAL A 86 19.23 -10.49 -23.24
CA VAL A 86 18.98 -9.39 -24.19
C VAL A 86 19.93 -8.21 -23.98
N TYR A 87 20.11 -7.78 -22.72
CA TYR A 87 20.84 -6.55 -22.38
C TYR A 87 22.21 -6.83 -21.73
N GLY A 88 22.49 -8.08 -21.38
CA GLY A 88 23.74 -8.48 -20.72
C GLY A 88 23.62 -8.55 -19.20
N VAL A 89 24.55 -9.29 -18.59
CA VAL A 89 24.56 -9.53 -17.14
C VAL A 89 24.92 -8.28 -16.34
N GLY A 90 25.76 -7.40 -16.89
CA GLY A 90 26.17 -6.14 -16.24
C GLY A 90 25.00 -5.19 -16.07
N GLU A 91 24.29 -4.89 -17.17
CA GLU A 91 23.10 -4.03 -17.17
C GLU A 91 22.03 -4.59 -16.24
N MET A 92 21.74 -5.89 -16.33
CA MET A 92 20.79 -6.56 -15.44
C MET A 92 21.14 -6.37 -13.96
N ALA A 93 22.42 -6.57 -13.59
CA ALA A 93 22.86 -6.43 -12.22
C ALA A 93 22.75 -4.97 -11.73
N GLU A 94 23.08 -4.00 -12.57
CA GLU A 94 22.95 -2.57 -12.26
C GLU A 94 21.49 -2.16 -12.09
N THR A 95 20.60 -2.51 -13.02
CA THR A 95 19.16 -2.20 -12.94
C THR A 95 18.53 -2.83 -11.70
N VAL A 96 18.82 -4.10 -11.41
CA VAL A 96 18.27 -4.79 -10.23
C VAL A 96 18.83 -4.20 -8.94
N LEU A 97 20.12 -3.86 -8.89
CA LEU A 97 20.74 -3.29 -7.71
C LEU A 97 20.25 -1.85 -7.45
N ASP A 98 20.15 -1.04 -8.49
CA ASP A 98 19.59 0.32 -8.41
C ASP A 98 18.16 0.27 -7.88
N CYS A 99 17.31 -0.57 -8.47
CA CYS A 99 15.94 -0.77 -7.98
C CYS A 99 15.90 -1.29 -6.54
N ALA A 100 16.75 -2.26 -6.18
CA ALA A 100 16.75 -2.81 -4.83
C ALA A 100 17.15 -1.76 -3.78
N VAL A 101 18.19 -0.97 -4.06
CA VAL A 101 18.76 -0.01 -3.12
C VAL A 101 17.97 1.30 -3.10
N ASN A 102 17.75 1.91 -4.25
CA ASN A 102 17.18 3.24 -4.33
C ASN A 102 15.67 3.20 -4.16
N ASP A 103 14.99 2.25 -4.82
CA ASP A 103 13.53 2.15 -4.76
C ASP A 103 13.04 1.31 -3.58
N TYR A 104 13.40 0.02 -3.55
CA TYR A 104 12.79 -0.95 -2.64
C TYR A 104 13.19 -0.72 -1.18
N VAL A 105 14.47 -0.46 -0.87
CA VAL A 105 14.91 -0.21 0.51
C VAL A 105 14.25 1.04 1.09
N THR A 106 14.22 2.14 0.34
CA THR A 106 13.56 3.39 0.76
C THR A 106 12.06 3.14 0.99
N PHE A 107 11.40 2.46 0.06
CA PHE A 107 9.99 2.08 0.17
C PHE A 107 9.68 1.23 1.39
N ILE A 108 10.42 0.13 1.62
CA ILE A 108 10.12 -0.79 2.72
C ILE A 108 10.41 -0.15 4.08
N ILE A 109 11.42 0.71 4.18
CA ILE A 109 11.72 1.47 5.40
C ILE A 109 10.61 2.47 5.69
N LEU A 110 10.10 3.19 4.68
CA LEU A 110 8.96 4.08 4.83
C LEU A 110 7.72 3.33 5.34
N LEU A 111 7.34 2.24 4.67
CA LEU A 111 6.21 1.42 5.09
C LEU A 111 6.40 0.84 6.49
N PHE A 112 7.61 0.39 6.81
CA PHE A 112 7.95 -0.09 8.14
C PHE A 112 7.78 1.00 9.19
N GLY A 113 8.26 2.21 8.92
CA GLY A 113 8.11 3.36 9.83
C GLY A 113 6.64 3.71 10.07
N LEU A 114 5.85 3.84 9.01
CA LEU A 114 4.42 4.12 9.11
C LEU A 114 3.67 3.00 9.84
N PHE A 115 3.99 1.74 9.56
CA PHE A 115 3.41 0.58 10.22
C PHE A 115 3.73 0.57 11.72
N CYS A 116 4.98 0.83 12.08
CA CYS A 116 5.44 0.91 13.46
C CYS A 116 4.75 2.04 14.24
N VAL A 117 4.74 3.25 13.69
CA VAL A 117 4.15 4.43 14.34
C VAL A 117 2.63 4.32 14.44
N SER A 118 1.96 3.91 13.36
CA SER A 118 0.49 3.74 13.34
C SER A 118 0.04 2.60 14.24
N GLY A 119 0.80 1.50 14.29
CA GLY A 119 0.55 0.37 15.18
C GLY A 119 0.68 0.71 16.67
N ASN A 120 1.29 1.85 17.00
CA ASN A 120 1.41 2.39 18.35
C ASN A 120 0.34 3.45 18.68
N ILE A 121 -0.63 3.66 17.80
CA ILE A 121 -1.80 4.51 18.06
C ILE A 121 -3.02 3.60 18.15
N THR A 122 -3.79 3.70 19.25
CA THR A 122 -5.06 2.98 19.39
C THR A 122 -6.19 3.97 19.51
N MET A 123 -7.21 3.83 18.67
CA MET A 123 -8.48 4.51 18.83
C MET A 123 -9.49 3.55 19.48
N GLU A 124 -10.02 3.93 20.63
CA GLU A 124 -11.16 3.27 21.27
C GLU A 124 -12.36 4.21 21.24
N GLY A 125 -13.52 3.69 20.84
CA GLY A 125 -14.79 4.42 20.88
C GLY A 125 -15.93 3.45 21.14
N ASP A 126 -16.81 3.81 22.06
CA ASP A 126 -17.99 3.02 22.43
C ASP A 126 -19.27 3.51 21.72
N PHE A 127 -19.10 4.11 20.53
CA PHE A 127 -20.22 4.60 19.73
C PHE A 127 -21.06 3.44 19.18
N ALA A 128 -22.38 3.57 19.27
CA ALA A 128 -23.29 2.66 18.58
C ALA A 128 -23.12 2.82 17.05
N GLY A 129 -22.77 1.73 16.35
CA GLY A 129 -22.60 1.67 14.89
C GLY A 129 -23.89 1.93 14.10
N SER A 130 -24.38 3.16 14.14
CA SER A 130 -25.50 3.65 13.33
C SER A 130 -25.01 4.03 11.92
N PRO A 131 -25.89 4.05 10.91
CA PRO A 131 -25.48 4.35 9.54
C PRO A 131 -24.80 5.71 9.36
N ARG A 132 -25.22 6.73 10.12
CA ARG A 132 -24.60 8.05 10.07
C ARG A 132 -23.20 8.05 10.68
N VAL A 133 -23.03 7.34 11.79
CA VAL A 133 -21.73 7.21 12.46
C VAL A 133 -20.76 6.43 11.58
N ASN A 134 -21.21 5.33 10.95
CA ASN A 134 -20.36 4.58 10.02
C ASN A 134 -19.95 5.41 8.80
N VAL A 135 -20.86 6.21 8.22
CA VAL A 135 -20.52 7.15 7.14
C VAL A 135 -19.43 8.11 7.57
N GLY A 136 -19.59 8.75 8.75
CA GLY A 136 -18.59 9.66 9.29
C GLY A 136 -17.24 8.97 9.55
N LEU A 137 -17.27 7.75 10.06
CA LEU A 137 -16.08 6.95 10.34
C LEU A 137 -15.32 6.56 9.07
N LEU A 138 -16.04 6.15 8.02
CA LEU A 138 -15.45 5.83 6.71
C LEU A 138 -14.89 7.07 6.01
N ALA A 139 -15.60 8.19 6.07
CA ALA A 139 -15.12 9.47 5.54
C ALA A 139 -13.83 9.91 6.25
N LEU A 140 -13.83 9.87 7.59
CA LEU A 140 -12.65 10.18 8.40
C LEU A 140 -11.49 9.24 8.04
N GLY A 141 -11.72 7.94 7.94
CA GLY A 141 -10.69 6.98 7.57
C GLY A 141 -10.10 7.20 6.19
N THR A 142 -10.94 7.62 5.22
CA THR A 142 -10.49 7.95 3.86
C THR A 142 -9.54 9.14 3.87
N ILE A 143 -9.87 10.18 4.65
CA ILE A 143 -9.01 11.38 4.79
C ILE A 143 -7.75 11.04 5.59
N LEU A 144 -7.86 10.24 6.65
CA LEU A 144 -6.69 9.80 7.42
C LEU A 144 -5.72 8.95 6.60
N ALA A 145 -6.23 8.10 5.70
CA ALA A 145 -5.41 7.30 4.79
C ALA A 145 -4.53 8.16 3.87
N SER A 146 -5.01 9.34 3.47
CA SER A 146 -4.23 10.32 2.70
C SER A 146 -3.08 10.93 3.50
N CYS A 147 -3.19 11.01 4.82
CA CYS A 147 -2.16 11.61 5.67
C CYS A 147 -1.18 10.59 6.25
N ILE A 148 -1.65 9.39 6.55
CA ILE A 148 -0.96 8.36 7.35
C ILE A 148 -0.54 7.15 6.50
N GLY A 149 -1.09 7.01 5.29
CA GLY A 149 -1.01 5.75 4.52
C GLY A 149 -2.26 4.90 4.70
N THR A 150 -2.69 4.25 3.61
CA THR A 150 -3.83 3.32 3.62
C THR A 150 -3.65 2.19 4.63
N THR A 151 -2.44 1.64 4.74
CA THR A 151 -2.08 0.60 5.72
C THR A 151 -2.20 1.09 7.16
N GLY A 152 -1.65 2.27 7.46
CA GLY A 152 -1.67 2.83 8.81
C GLY A 152 -3.08 3.23 9.25
N ALA A 153 -3.84 3.90 8.38
CA ALA A 153 -5.24 4.25 8.64
C ALA A 153 -6.13 3.00 8.77
N SER A 154 -5.90 1.98 7.96
CA SER A 154 -6.64 0.73 8.06
C SER A 154 -6.40 0.03 9.40
N MET A 155 -5.14 -0.06 9.83
CA MET A 155 -4.77 -0.67 11.11
C MET A 155 -5.39 0.07 12.30
N LEU A 156 -5.41 1.40 12.24
CA LEU A 156 -5.99 2.26 13.28
C LEU A 156 -7.51 2.13 13.38
N MET A 157 -8.19 2.07 12.22
CA MET A 157 -9.65 2.20 12.17
C MET A 157 -10.41 0.87 12.10
N VAL A 158 -9.77 -0.23 11.67
CA VAL A 158 -10.43 -1.53 11.51
C VAL A 158 -11.08 -2.02 12.82
N ARG A 159 -10.42 -1.80 13.96
CA ARG A 159 -10.91 -2.23 15.28
C ARG A 159 -12.12 -1.43 15.75
N PRO A 160 -12.09 -0.08 15.78
CA PRO A 160 -13.29 0.72 16.02
C PRO A 160 -14.47 0.29 15.16
N VAL A 161 -14.26 0.12 13.85
CA VAL A 161 -15.31 -0.25 12.89
C VAL A 161 -15.93 -1.60 13.26
N LEU A 162 -15.10 -2.62 13.55
CA LEU A 162 -15.56 -3.95 13.92
C LEU A 162 -16.28 -3.97 15.28
N LYS A 163 -15.74 -3.26 16.29
CA LYS A 163 -16.31 -3.21 17.65
C LYS A 163 -17.68 -2.50 17.63
N MET A 164 -17.76 -1.33 17.00
CA MET A 164 -18.98 -0.51 16.93
C MET A 164 -20.13 -1.21 16.18
N ASN A 165 -19.81 -2.08 15.22
CA ASN A 165 -20.78 -2.85 14.44
C ASN A 165 -20.94 -4.29 14.95
N SER A 166 -20.30 -4.68 16.05
CA SER A 166 -20.25 -6.07 16.53
C SER A 166 -21.63 -6.68 16.81
N TRP A 167 -22.55 -5.88 17.36
CA TRP A 167 -23.94 -6.23 17.70
C TRP A 167 -24.85 -6.49 16.48
N ARG A 168 -24.44 -6.05 15.28
CA ARG A 168 -25.22 -6.19 14.05
C ARG A 168 -25.02 -7.57 13.42
N ARG A 169 -26.09 -8.10 12.79
CA ARG A 169 -25.98 -9.36 12.00
C ARG A 169 -25.33 -9.07 10.66
N ARG A 170 -25.85 -8.06 9.99
CA ARG A 170 -25.54 -7.71 8.61
C ARG A 170 -24.54 -6.56 8.64
N LYS A 171 -23.27 -6.90 8.81
CA LYS A 171 -22.15 -5.94 8.92
C LYS A 171 -21.05 -6.15 7.87
N ALA A 172 -21.18 -7.17 7.01
CA ALA A 172 -20.18 -7.48 5.99
C ALA A 172 -19.94 -6.31 5.02
N HIS A 173 -21.00 -5.60 4.62
CA HIS A 173 -20.88 -4.45 3.72
C HIS A 173 -20.10 -3.30 4.37
N VAL A 174 -20.15 -3.13 5.69
CA VAL A 174 -19.32 -2.12 6.38
C VAL A 174 -17.84 -2.38 6.14
N MET A 175 -17.41 -3.65 6.22
CA MET A 175 -16.02 -4.02 5.95
C MET A 175 -15.64 -3.93 4.47
N ILE A 176 -16.55 -4.26 3.55
CA ILE A 176 -16.31 -4.13 2.11
C ILE A 176 -16.08 -2.66 1.73
N PHE A 177 -16.96 -1.76 2.20
CA PHE A 177 -16.81 -0.33 1.93
C PHE A 177 -15.61 0.27 2.68
N PHE A 178 -15.25 -0.26 3.85
CA PHE A 178 -14.00 0.09 4.52
C PHE A 178 -12.78 -0.22 3.64
N ILE A 179 -12.73 -1.41 3.04
CA ILE A 179 -11.66 -1.81 2.14
C ILE A 179 -11.60 -0.88 0.92
N PHE A 180 -12.73 -0.61 0.28
CA PHE A 180 -12.75 0.26 -0.91
C PHE A 180 -12.32 1.69 -0.60
N MET A 181 -12.85 2.27 0.48
CA MET A 181 -12.63 3.67 0.78
C MET A 181 -11.32 3.94 1.52
N VAL A 182 -11.08 3.24 2.64
CA VAL A 182 -9.96 3.51 3.53
C VAL A 182 -8.70 2.78 3.04
N SER A 183 -8.83 1.51 2.68
CA SER A 183 -7.68 0.66 2.36
C SER A 183 -7.20 0.75 0.91
N ASN A 184 -8.03 1.24 -0.02
CA ASN A 184 -7.66 1.37 -1.43
C ASN A 184 -7.63 2.83 -1.90
N MET A 185 -8.78 3.51 -1.89
CA MET A 185 -8.89 4.84 -2.49
C MET A 185 -8.25 5.97 -1.65
N GLY A 186 -8.27 5.82 -0.32
CA GLY A 186 -7.96 6.92 0.60
C GLY A 186 -6.52 7.44 0.54
N GLY A 187 -5.55 6.71 -0.01
CA GLY A 187 -4.13 7.13 -0.06
C GLY A 187 -3.80 8.18 -1.12
N ILE A 188 -4.74 8.52 -2.00
CA ILE A 188 -4.42 9.20 -3.27
C ILE A 188 -3.95 10.68 -3.16
N LEU A 189 -4.04 11.33 -1.99
CA LEU A 189 -3.68 12.75 -1.87
C LEU A 189 -2.21 13.00 -1.55
N THR A 190 -1.45 12.01 -1.09
CA THR A 190 -0.01 12.18 -0.83
C THR A 190 0.79 11.00 -1.38
N PRO A 191 2.05 11.21 -1.79
CA PRO A 191 2.94 10.12 -2.20
C PRO A 191 3.17 9.05 -1.13
N ILE A 192 2.91 9.38 0.13
CA ILE A 192 3.08 8.48 1.27
C ILE A 192 1.88 7.52 1.39
N GLY A 193 0.74 7.90 0.82
CA GLY A 193 -0.54 7.25 0.97
C GLY A 193 -0.62 5.86 0.33
N ASP A 194 -0.02 5.72 -0.85
CA ASP A 194 -0.03 4.51 -1.66
C ASP A 194 1.30 4.29 -2.42
N PRO A 195 1.72 3.02 -2.63
CA PRO A 195 2.98 2.71 -3.31
C PRO A 195 3.14 3.31 -4.72
N PRO A 196 2.10 3.36 -5.58
CA PRO A 196 2.24 3.96 -6.91
C PRO A 196 2.59 5.46 -6.89
N LEU A 197 1.97 6.26 -6.01
CA LEU A 197 2.32 7.68 -5.91
C LEU A 197 3.70 7.88 -5.29
N LEU A 198 4.12 7.02 -4.36
CA LEU A 198 5.50 7.05 -3.87
C LEU A 198 6.49 6.79 -5.00
N MET A 199 6.25 5.77 -5.82
CA MET A 199 7.11 5.47 -6.96
C MET A 199 7.17 6.63 -7.96
N GLY A 200 6.03 7.30 -8.22
CA GLY A 200 6.02 8.53 -9.01
C GLY A 200 6.87 9.64 -8.41
N PHE A 201 6.78 9.83 -7.09
CA PHE A 201 7.57 10.83 -6.36
C PHE A 201 9.07 10.54 -6.41
N MET A 202 9.47 9.28 -6.23
CA MET A 202 10.88 8.86 -6.35
C MET A 202 11.45 9.06 -7.75
N ARG A 203 10.58 9.03 -8.78
CA ARG A 203 10.91 9.36 -10.17
C ARG A 203 10.82 10.85 -10.49
N GLY A 204 10.70 11.72 -9.48
CA GLY A 204 10.78 13.18 -9.63
C GLY A 204 9.42 13.89 -9.77
N VAL A 205 8.28 13.20 -9.60
CA VAL A 205 6.98 13.89 -9.54
C VAL A 205 6.91 14.74 -8.27
N PRO A 206 6.51 16.03 -8.34
CA PRO A 206 6.45 16.89 -7.16
C PRO A 206 5.50 16.36 -6.08
N PHE A 207 5.87 16.52 -4.81
CA PHE A 207 5.07 16.03 -3.68
C PHE A 207 3.60 16.49 -3.71
N PHE A 208 3.35 17.75 -4.04
CA PHE A 208 2.00 18.34 -4.07
C PHE A 208 1.22 18.03 -5.34
N TRP A 209 1.80 17.33 -6.32
CA TRP A 209 1.10 16.97 -7.55
C TRP A 209 -0.14 16.10 -7.26
N SER A 210 -0.07 15.19 -6.29
CA SER A 210 -1.19 14.32 -5.89
C SER A 210 -2.42 15.09 -5.39
N LEU A 211 -2.28 16.34 -4.94
CA LEU A 211 -3.42 17.17 -4.53
C LEU A 211 -4.35 17.50 -5.71
N HIS A 212 -3.88 17.42 -6.95
CA HIS A 212 -4.75 17.54 -8.14
C HIS A 212 -5.78 16.41 -8.22
N LEU A 213 -5.57 15.30 -7.53
CA LEU A 213 -6.49 14.17 -7.47
C LEU A 213 -7.59 14.37 -6.41
N PHE A 214 -7.56 15.47 -5.65
CA PHE A 214 -8.58 15.79 -4.64
C PHE A 214 -10.03 15.83 -5.19
N PRO A 215 -10.32 16.43 -6.36
CA PRO A 215 -11.66 16.40 -6.93
C PRO A 215 -12.11 14.97 -7.28
N VAL A 216 -11.19 14.14 -7.78
CA VAL A 216 -11.47 12.73 -8.13
C VAL A 216 -11.76 11.91 -6.87
N LEU A 217 -10.97 12.11 -5.80
CA LEU A 217 -11.23 11.49 -4.51
C LEU A 217 -12.61 11.90 -3.96
N LEU A 218 -12.90 13.21 -3.95
CA LEU A 218 -14.16 13.73 -3.42
C LEU A 218 -15.35 13.17 -4.18
N PHE A 219 -15.29 13.15 -5.51
CA PHE A 219 -16.34 12.60 -6.36
C PHE A 219 -16.62 11.13 -6.04
N ASN A 220 -15.58 10.29 -6.01
CA ASN A 220 -15.73 8.87 -5.69
C ASN A 220 -16.19 8.65 -4.24
N MET A 221 -15.67 9.43 -3.29
CA MET A 221 -16.05 9.36 -1.88
C MET A 221 -17.53 9.68 -1.69
N VAL A 222 -18.05 10.72 -2.35
CA VAL A 222 -19.48 11.07 -2.29
C VAL A 222 -20.36 9.93 -2.83
N ILE A 223 -19.99 9.36 -3.98
CA ILE A 223 -20.75 8.25 -4.59
C ILE A 223 -20.74 7.02 -3.68
N LEU A 224 -19.55 6.59 -3.22
CA LEU A 224 -19.42 5.41 -2.39
C LEU A 224 -20.11 5.59 -1.03
N LEU A 225 -19.99 6.75 -0.38
CA LEU A 225 -20.69 7.04 0.87
C LEU A 225 -22.21 7.08 0.67
N PHE A 226 -22.69 7.62 -0.46
CA PHE A 226 -24.10 7.63 -0.78
C PHE A 226 -24.63 6.21 -0.92
N VAL A 227 -23.98 5.36 -1.73
CA VAL A 227 -24.37 3.95 -1.91
C VAL A 227 -24.28 3.22 -0.57
N PHE A 228 -23.18 3.38 0.15
CA PHE A 228 -22.96 2.80 1.47
C PHE A 228 -24.09 3.16 2.43
N TYR A 229 -24.44 4.44 2.55
CA TYR A 229 -25.49 4.89 3.47
C TYR A 229 -26.83 4.22 3.18
N HIS A 230 -27.21 4.08 1.91
CA HIS A 230 -28.47 3.46 1.52
C HIS A 230 -28.49 1.96 1.81
N VAL A 231 -27.39 1.26 1.51
CA VAL A 231 -27.23 -0.17 1.82
C VAL A 231 -27.23 -0.37 3.33
N ASP A 232 -26.44 0.42 4.06
CA ASP A 232 -26.29 0.31 5.51
C ASP A 232 -27.59 0.61 6.23
N LYS A 233 -28.32 1.65 5.81
CA LYS A 233 -29.65 2.00 6.35
C LYS A 233 -30.66 0.87 6.17
N ARG A 234 -30.68 0.22 5.00
CA ARG A 234 -31.59 -0.93 4.74
C ARG A 234 -31.26 -2.10 5.65
N MET A 235 -29.98 -2.46 5.78
CA MET A 235 -29.55 -3.58 6.62
C MET A 235 -29.73 -3.28 8.11
N TYR A 236 -29.44 -2.05 8.53
CA TYR A 236 -29.66 -1.57 9.89
C TYR A 236 -31.14 -1.64 10.27
N ARG A 237 -32.06 -1.19 9.41
CA ARG A 237 -33.50 -1.27 9.69
C ARG A 237 -33.99 -2.71 9.87
N LYS A 238 -33.44 -3.65 9.08
CA LYS A 238 -33.74 -5.08 9.25
C LYS A 238 -33.19 -5.63 10.57
N ASP A 239 -31.99 -5.23 10.98
CA ASP A 239 -31.39 -5.67 12.26
C ASP A 239 -32.21 -5.19 13.46
N ILE A 240 -32.69 -3.95 13.43
CA ILE A 240 -33.59 -3.40 14.46
C ILE A 240 -34.94 -4.12 14.46
N ALA A 241 -35.51 -4.41 13.28
CA ALA A 241 -36.77 -5.15 13.17
C ALA A 241 -36.68 -6.59 13.72
N GLU A 242 -35.50 -7.22 13.67
CA GLU A 242 -35.21 -8.50 14.32
C GLU A 242 -34.93 -8.38 15.83
N GLY A 243 -35.14 -7.21 16.43
CA GLY A 243 -35.00 -6.97 17.87
C GLY A 243 -33.56 -6.80 18.35
N ARG A 244 -32.58 -6.70 17.45
CA ARG A 244 -31.20 -6.41 17.85
C ARG A 244 -31.08 -4.95 18.26
N LYS A 245 -30.46 -4.72 19.40
CA LYS A 245 -30.20 -3.39 19.94
C LYS A 245 -28.72 -3.28 20.26
N PRO A 246 -28.11 -2.11 20.08
CA PRO A 246 -26.77 -1.88 20.62
C PRO A 246 -26.80 -2.09 22.13
N ASP A 247 -25.77 -2.69 22.67
CA ASP A 247 -25.62 -2.87 24.11
C ASP A 247 -25.21 -1.51 24.73
N ILE A 248 -26.20 -0.65 24.99
CA ILE A 248 -25.98 0.70 25.56
C ILE A 248 -25.89 0.63 27.11
N SER A 249 -25.54 -0.53 27.66
CA SER A 249 -25.48 -0.77 29.11
C SER A 249 -24.43 0.09 29.83
N ARG A 250 -23.54 0.76 29.09
CA ARG A 250 -22.71 1.86 29.60
C ARG A 250 -22.87 3.07 28.67
N PRO A 251 -23.30 4.24 29.18
CA PRO A 251 -23.24 5.49 28.44
C PRO A 251 -21.77 5.95 28.33
N GLY A 252 -20.96 5.19 27.60
CA GLY A 252 -19.57 5.53 27.33
C GLY A 252 -19.50 6.36 26.07
N THR A 253 -19.71 7.67 26.15
CA THR A 253 -19.36 8.60 25.06
C THR A 253 -17.84 8.86 25.02
N GLN A 254 -17.03 7.92 25.49
CA GLN A 254 -15.59 8.09 25.63
C GLN A 254 -14.91 7.61 24.36
N PHE A 255 -14.55 8.58 23.51
CA PHE A 255 -13.56 8.40 22.47
C PHE A 255 -12.19 8.59 23.11
N ARG A 256 -11.41 7.52 23.24
CA ARG A 256 -10.05 7.56 23.75
C ARG A 256 -9.08 7.28 22.62
N ILE A 257 -8.13 8.19 22.44
CA ILE A 257 -6.97 7.96 21.57
C ILE A 257 -5.77 7.77 22.48
N ASP A 258 -5.31 6.54 22.61
CA ASP A 258 -4.07 6.22 23.32
C ASP A 258 -2.90 6.27 22.31
N GLY A 259 -1.75 6.79 22.73
CA GLY A 259 -0.56 6.92 21.86
C GLY A 259 -0.57 8.15 20.95
N LEU A 260 -1.36 9.19 21.26
CA LEU A 260 -1.46 10.42 20.47
C LEU A 260 -0.10 11.09 20.18
N HIS A 261 0.88 10.94 21.08
CA HIS A 261 2.24 11.45 20.87
C HIS A 261 2.91 10.89 19.60
N ASN A 262 2.49 9.72 19.11
CA ASN A 262 3.00 9.13 17.88
C ASN A 262 2.61 9.90 16.62
N ILE A 263 1.61 10.80 16.70
CA ILE A 263 1.31 11.75 15.62
C ILE A 263 2.53 12.63 15.32
N LEU A 264 3.35 12.98 16.32
CA LEU A 264 4.58 13.73 16.10
C LEU A 264 5.59 12.94 15.25
N PHE A 265 5.76 11.64 15.54
CA PHE A 265 6.63 10.77 14.76
C PHE A 265 6.11 10.53 13.35
N LEU A 266 4.79 10.53 13.18
CA LEU A 266 4.16 10.45 11.86
C LEU A 266 4.43 11.70 11.03
N LEU A 267 4.30 12.89 11.63
CA LEU A 267 4.67 14.16 10.98
C LEU A 267 6.17 14.21 10.67
N MET A 268 7.01 13.62 11.52
CA MET A 268 8.45 13.50 11.28
C MET A 268 8.74 12.61 10.05
N ILE A 269 8.05 11.48 9.89
CA ILE A 269 8.16 10.63 8.69
C ILE A 269 7.72 11.39 7.44
N VAL A 270 6.58 12.07 7.50
CA VAL A 270 6.08 12.88 6.38
C VAL A 270 7.09 13.98 6.01
N GLY A 271 7.64 14.66 7.01
CA GLY A 271 8.69 15.66 6.83
C GLY A 271 9.95 15.08 6.21
N ALA A 272 10.36 13.86 6.58
CA ALA A 272 11.52 13.18 6.01
C ALA A 272 11.34 12.89 4.52
N VAL A 273 10.16 12.41 4.11
CA VAL A 273 9.84 12.14 2.69
C VAL A 273 9.84 13.44 1.88
N ILE A 274 9.22 14.51 2.40
CA ILE A 274 9.23 15.83 1.74
C ILE A 274 10.67 16.34 1.61
N LEU A 275 11.47 16.22 2.67
CA LEU A 275 12.86 16.63 2.68
C LEU A 275 13.67 15.85 1.63
N SER A 276 13.47 14.55 1.51
CA SER A 276 14.12 13.69 0.51
C SER A 276 13.87 14.14 -0.93
N GLY A 277 12.67 14.66 -1.24
CA GLY A 277 12.38 15.21 -2.58
C GLY A 277 12.86 16.63 -2.81
N VAL A 278 13.07 17.44 -1.76
CA VAL A 278 13.48 18.85 -1.87
C VAL A 278 15.00 19.01 -1.80
N LEU A 279 15.69 18.24 -0.96
CA LEU A 279 17.14 18.32 -0.76
C LEU A 279 17.96 18.10 -2.05
N PRO A 280 17.61 17.18 -2.97
CA PRO A 280 18.30 17.02 -4.24
C PRO A 280 18.37 18.31 -5.07
N GLY A 281 17.42 19.23 -4.90
CA GLY A 281 17.38 20.53 -5.59
C GLY A 281 18.21 21.63 -4.94
N MET A 282 18.86 21.37 -3.79
CA MET A 282 19.67 22.37 -3.09
C MET A 282 21.14 22.25 -3.48
N ASN A 283 21.78 23.39 -3.77
CA ASN A 283 23.21 23.46 -4.11
C ASN A 283 24.15 22.81 -3.06
N ALA A 284 23.71 22.71 -1.80
CA ALA A 284 24.48 22.08 -0.73
C ALA A 284 24.54 20.54 -0.83
N PHE A 285 23.61 19.94 -1.58
CA PHE A 285 23.52 18.48 -1.80
C PHE A 285 23.86 18.09 -3.23
N GLN A 286 24.38 19.03 -4.02
CA GLN A 286 24.84 18.82 -5.39
C GLN A 286 26.36 18.98 -5.46
N ASP A 287 27.01 18.14 -6.23
CA ASP A 287 28.40 18.35 -6.62
C ASP A 287 28.50 19.51 -7.63
N SER A 288 29.71 19.98 -7.87
CA SER A 288 30.10 20.97 -8.89
C SER A 288 29.58 20.66 -10.31
N ALA A 289 29.19 19.42 -10.58
CA ALA A 289 28.57 18.98 -11.84
C ALA A 289 27.02 18.95 -11.82
N GLY A 290 26.37 19.29 -10.71
CA GLY A 290 24.91 19.23 -10.54
C GLY A 290 24.35 17.86 -10.13
N ASN A 291 25.22 16.86 -9.95
CA ASN A 291 24.84 15.52 -9.50
C ASN A 291 24.58 15.51 -7.99
N VAL A 292 23.56 14.78 -7.53
CA VAL A 292 23.25 14.66 -6.10
C VAL A 292 24.36 13.89 -5.40
N LEU A 293 24.88 14.46 -4.30
CA LEU A 293 25.90 13.82 -3.48
C LEU A 293 25.35 12.51 -2.89
N GLY A 294 26.12 11.43 -2.99
CA GLY A 294 25.71 10.11 -2.54
C GLY A 294 26.90 9.18 -2.27
N ILE A 295 26.60 8.05 -1.64
CA ILE A 295 27.56 6.97 -1.40
C ILE A 295 27.51 6.05 -2.62
N HIS A 296 28.62 5.97 -3.36
CA HIS A 296 28.76 5.03 -4.48
C HIS A 296 28.80 3.60 -3.94
N ILE A 297 27.89 2.75 -4.40
CA ILE A 297 27.83 1.34 -4.01
C ILE A 297 28.47 0.48 -5.10
N PHE A 298 28.01 0.63 -6.35
CA PHE A 298 28.48 -0.18 -7.46
C PHE A 298 28.25 0.52 -8.80
N ARG A 299 29.33 0.77 -9.55
CA ARG A 299 29.31 1.52 -10.83
C ARG A 299 28.49 2.82 -10.71
N ASP A 300 27.39 2.95 -11.45
CA ASP A 300 26.53 4.14 -11.46
C ASP A 300 25.47 4.14 -10.34
N VAL A 301 25.38 3.07 -9.53
CA VAL A 301 24.45 2.98 -8.40
C VAL A 301 24.98 3.78 -7.22
N THR A 302 24.36 4.94 -7.00
CA THR A 302 24.61 5.82 -5.86
C THR A 302 23.44 5.86 -4.92
N LEU A 303 23.68 5.67 -3.62
CA LEU A 303 22.70 5.97 -2.59
C LEU A 303 22.78 7.44 -2.22
N SER A 304 21.76 8.23 -2.54
CA SER A 304 21.79 9.67 -2.33
C SER A 304 21.84 10.03 -0.83
N LEU A 305 22.61 11.07 -0.46
CA LEU A 305 22.63 11.58 0.91
C LEU A 305 21.22 11.99 1.41
N PRO A 306 20.35 12.63 0.59
CA PRO A 306 18.95 12.85 0.95
C PRO A 306 18.20 11.57 1.36
N SER A 307 18.36 10.48 0.61
CA SER A 307 17.76 9.17 0.93
C SER A 307 18.31 8.60 2.24
N VAL A 308 19.61 8.77 2.53
CA VAL A 308 20.20 8.34 3.81
C VAL A 308 19.59 9.13 4.97
N ILE A 309 19.47 10.45 4.84
CA ILE A 309 18.85 11.31 5.86
C ILE A 309 17.41 10.88 6.11
N GLU A 310 16.64 10.65 5.04
CA GLU A 310 15.28 10.15 5.12
C GLU A 310 15.21 8.83 5.91
N ILE A 311 15.99 7.83 5.51
CA ILE A 311 16.06 6.52 6.16
C ILE A 311 16.38 6.66 7.66
N VAL A 312 17.37 7.47 8.01
CA VAL A 312 17.77 7.68 9.41
C VAL A 312 16.64 8.31 10.22
N ILE A 313 15.96 9.32 9.68
CA ILE A 313 14.83 9.98 10.37
C ILE A 313 13.67 9.00 10.56
N ILE A 314 13.32 8.21 9.54
CA ILE A 314 12.22 7.24 9.62
C ILE A 314 12.52 6.14 10.64
N LEU A 315 13.74 5.59 10.63
CA LEU A 315 14.16 4.58 11.59
C LEU A 315 14.22 5.15 13.01
N ALA A 316 14.69 6.39 13.18
CA ALA A 316 14.67 7.08 14.47
C ALA A 316 13.24 7.30 14.97
N ALA A 317 12.32 7.75 14.12
CA ALA A 317 10.91 7.92 14.44
C ALA A 317 10.26 6.59 14.89
N ALA A 318 10.53 5.50 14.16
CA ALA A 318 10.05 4.16 14.50
C ALA A 318 10.62 3.68 15.84
N ALA A 319 11.94 3.83 16.06
CA ALA A 319 12.60 3.42 17.30
C ALA A 319 12.12 4.24 18.51
N LEU A 320 11.99 5.55 18.36
CA LEU A 320 11.46 6.44 19.40
C LEU A 320 10.00 6.13 19.71
N SER A 321 9.18 5.87 18.70
CA SER A 321 7.79 5.41 18.88
C SER A 321 7.75 4.13 19.71
N PHE A 322 8.57 3.13 19.39
CA PHE A 322 8.64 1.86 20.15
C PHE A 322 9.15 2.02 21.58
N LYS A 323 10.06 2.98 21.81
CA LYS A 323 10.64 3.25 23.13
C LYS A 323 9.68 4.05 24.02
N THR A 324 8.94 4.98 23.44
CA THR A 324 8.05 5.89 24.18
C THR A 324 6.65 5.32 24.41
N THR A 325 6.18 4.43 23.54
CA THR A 325 4.85 3.81 23.66
C THR A 325 4.86 2.52 24.49
N PRO A 326 3.98 2.40 25.51
CA PRO A 326 3.82 1.17 26.29
C PRO A 326 3.49 -0.05 25.42
N LYS A 327 4.03 -1.22 25.79
CA LYS A 327 3.76 -2.49 25.07
C LYS A 327 2.27 -2.85 25.04
N GLU A 328 1.51 -2.44 26.05
CA GLU A 328 0.07 -2.69 26.18
C GLU A 328 -0.73 -2.17 24.99
N ILE A 329 -0.37 -1.01 24.45
CA ILE A 329 -1.03 -0.41 23.28
C ILE A 329 -0.86 -1.32 22.05
N ARG A 330 0.33 -1.89 21.86
CA ARG A 330 0.61 -2.83 20.75
C ARG A 330 -0.15 -4.14 20.89
N THR A 331 -0.23 -4.68 22.10
CA THR A 331 -1.01 -5.88 22.38
C THR A 331 -2.51 -5.62 22.12
N ARG A 332 -3.01 -4.47 22.58
CA ARG A 332 -4.37 -3.97 22.30
C ARG A 332 -4.61 -3.72 20.82
N ASN A 333 -3.56 -3.52 20.02
CA ASN A 333 -3.59 -3.40 18.57
C ASN A 333 -3.29 -4.70 17.81
N HIS A 334 -3.20 -5.86 18.47
CA HIS A 334 -2.72 -7.15 17.92
C HIS A 334 -1.63 -6.94 16.87
N PHE A 335 -0.65 -6.11 17.18
CA PHE A 335 0.44 -5.81 16.29
C PHE A 335 1.23 -7.10 16.01
N THR A 336 1.36 -7.47 14.74
CA THR A 336 2.15 -8.62 14.30
C THR A 336 3.08 -8.21 13.16
N TRP A 337 4.26 -8.83 13.10
CA TRP A 337 5.21 -8.59 12.03
C TRP A 337 4.83 -9.27 10.71
N GLY A 338 3.87 -10.19 10.73
CA GLY A 338 3.48 -10.95 9.54
C GLY A 338 3.01 -10.08 8.39
N ALA A 339 2.25 -9.01 8.67
CA ALA A 339 1.76 -8.09 7.64
C ALA A 339 2.90 -7.38 6.90
N ILE A 340 3.87 -6.81 7.62
CA ILE A 340 4.99 -6.11 7.00
C ILE A 340 5.97 -7.08 6.32
N GLN A 341 6.15 -8.29 6.86
CA GLN A 341 6.94 -9.34 6.22
C GLN A 341 6.33 -9.77 4.89
N GLU A 342 5.01 -9.92 4.83
CA GLU A 342 4.31 -10.27 3.59
C GLU A 342 4.46 -9.18 2.53
N VAL A 343 4.28 -7.92 2.93
CA VAL A 343 4.51 -6.78 2.03
C VAL A 343 5.96 -6.78 1.53
N ALA A 344 6.96 -6.96 2.40
CA ALA A 344 8.36 -7.00 1.99
C ALA A 344 8.61 -8.09 0.93
N VAL A 345 8.14 -9.32 1.17
CA VAL A 345 8.34 -10.46 0.27
C VAL A 345 7.63 -10.26 -1.08
N LEU A 346 6.41 -9.72 -1.10
CA LEU A 346 5.68 -9.53 -2.35
C LEU A 346 6.23 -8.34 -3.14
N PHE A 347 6.54 -7.23 -2.46
CA PHE A 347 6.95 -6.01 -3.14
C PHE A 347 8.35 -6.11 -3.74
N ILE A 348 9.30 -6.84 -3.14
CA ILE A 348 10.60 -7.04 -3.80
C ILE A 348 10.43 -7.72 -5.17
N GLY A 349 9.50 -8.67 -5.29
CA GLY A 349 9.14 -9.28 -6.57
C GLY A 349 8.54 -8.28 -7.55
N ILE A 350 7.60 -7.47 -7.09
CA ILE A 350 6.92 -6.45 -7.90
C ILE A 350 7.94 -5.42 -8.42
N PHE A 351 8.78 -4.88 -7.54
CA PHE A 351 9.77 -3.85 -7.91
C PHE A 351 10.76 -4.35 -8.95
N ILE A 352 11.33 -5.54 -8.73
CA ILE A 352 12.30 -6.13 -9.68
C ILE A 352 11.63 -6.44 -11.02
N THR A 353 10.43 -7.03 -11.01
CA THR A 353 9.75 -7.43 -12.26
C THR A 353 9.16 -6.26 -13.03
N MET A 354 9.00 -5.08 -12.42
CA MET A 354 8.51 -3.84 -13.05
C MET A 354 9.59 -3.04 -13.78
N GLN A 355 10.87 -3.42 -13.66
CA GLN A 355 11.98 -2.67 -14.28
C GLN A 355 12.03 -2.67 -15.81
N PRO A 356 11.75 -3.78 -16.52
CA PRO A 356 11.64 -3.75 -17.98
C PRO A 356 10.44 -2.92 -18.41
#